data_AF-A0A1Y2IAF5-F1
#
_entry.id   AF-A0A1Y2IAF5-F1
#
_cell.length_a   1.000
_cell.length_b   1.000
_cell.length_c   1.000
_cell.angle_alpha   90.00
_cell.angle_beta   90.00
_cell.angle_gamma   90.00
#
_symmetry.space_group_name_H-M   'P 1'
#
loop_
_entity.id
_entity.type
_entity.pdbx_description
1 polymer ?
#
loop_
_entity_poly.entity_id
_entity_poly.type
_entity_poly.pdbx_seq_one_letter_code
_entity_poly.pdbx_strand_id
1 'polypeptide(L)'
;SESQEVTASFPDTSNGEEVSDELARIRQLLRPPPIPGVVDWGIPPEPDAPCDEAIKAKITQFLALKRDPHNPRHFNDSLMSNRAFRNPHLYAKLVEFVDVDERTTNFPKNIWDPMDVKEEWYADHIAEAQKARSEATAAAQSSSKRSHIDFASSSKAAS
;
A
#
# COMPACT_ATOMS: atom_id res chain seq x y z
N SER A 1 -45.43 -48.97 -15.86
CA SER A 1 -44.14 -48.79 -16.55
C SER A 1 -44.24 -47.54 -17.38
N GLU A 2 -43.69 -46.43 -16.90
CA GLU A 2 -43.39 -45.27 -17.75
C GLU A 2 -42.26 -44.52 -17.06
N SER A 3 -41.03 -44.87 -17.46
CA SER A 3 -39.82 -44.14 -17.09
C SER A 3 -39.59 -43.12 -18.19
N GLN A 4 -39.78 -41.82 -17.88
CA GLN A 4 -39.42 -40.74 -18.80
C GLN A 4 -38.06 -40.18 -18.36
N GLU A 5 -37.06 -40.40 -19.21
CA GLU A 5 -35.71 -39.85 -19.09
C GLU A 5 -35.75 -38.32 -19.16
N VAL A 6 -35.25 -37.66 -18.12
CA VAL A 6 -35.02 -36.22 -18.13
C VAL A 6 -33.64 -35.98 -18.74
N THR A 7 -33.61 -35.71 -20.03
CA THR A 7 -32.42 -35.20 -20.72
C THR A 7 -32.22 -33.74 -20.31
N ALA A 8 -31.21 -33.49 -19.47
CA ALA A 8 -30.78 -32.14 -19.14
C ALA A 8 -30.11 -31.50 -20.37
N SER A 9 -30.87 -30.70 -21.11
CA SER A 9 -30.35 -29.79 -22.14
C SER A 9 -29.56 -28.68 -21.45
N PHE A 10 -28.24 -28.65 -21.66
CA PHE A 10 -27.38 -27.53 -21.25
C PHE A 10 -27.58 -26.35 -22.21
N PRO A 11 -27.93 -25.14 -21.75
CA PRO A 11 -27.83 -23.95 -22.58
C PRO A 11 -26.37 -23.49 -22.58
N ASP A 12 -25.63 -23.94 -23.59
CA ASP A 12 -24.42 -23.28 -24.04
C ASP A 12 -24.83 -22.05 -24.87
N THR A 13 -24.05 -20.95 -24.82
CA THR A 13 -24.16 -19.67 -25.57
C THR A 13 -24.79 -18.41 -24.92
N SER A 14 -25.61 -18.45 -23.83
CA SER A 14 -26.17 -17.18 -23.26
C SER A 14 -25.28 -16.48 -22.22
N ASN A 15 -24.27 -17.18 -21.69
CA ASN A 15 -23.51 -16.72 -20.52
C ASN A 15 -22.42 -15.68 -20.85
N GLY A 16 -22.04 -15.52 -22.12
CA GLY A 16 -20.97 -14.61 -22.55
C GLY A 16 -21.41 -13.15 -22.71
N GLU A 17 -22.64 -12.93 -23.19
CA GLU A 17 -23.20 -11.59 -23.42
C GLU A 17 -23.62 -10.93 -22.10
N GLU A 18 -24.26 -11.67 -21.19
CA GLU A 18 -24.65 -11.15 -19.87
C GLU A 18 -23.45 -10.76 -19.00
N VAL A 19 -22.37 -11.56 -19.02
CA VAL A 19 -21.13 -11.25 -18.29
C VAL A 19 -20.42 -10.03 -18.90
N SER A 20 -20.46 -9.87 -20.22
CA SER A 20 -19.91 -8.68 -20.90
C SER A 20 -20.68 -7.41 -20.52
N ASP A 21 -22.01 -7.49 -20.49
CA ASP A 21 -22.89 -6.38 -20.10
C ASP A 21 -22.74 -6.02 -18.61
N GLU A 22 -22.59 -7.02 -17.73
CA GLU A 22 -22.32 -6.81 -16.32
C GLU A 22 -20.97 -6.11 -16.10
N LEU A 23 -19.91 -6.58 -16.77
CA LEU A 23 -18.59 -5.95 -16.71
C LEU A 23 -18.61 -4.50 -17.22
N ALA A 24 -19.38 -4.23 -18.27
CA ALA A 24 -19.56 -2.86 -18.77
C ALA A 24 -20.24 -1.96 -17.74
N ARG A 25 -21.29 -2.45 -17.06
CA ARG A 25 -21.96 -1.72 -15.97
C ARG A 25 -21.05 -1.48 -14.77
N ILE A 26 -20.31 -2.50 -14.33
CA ILE A 26 -19.34 -2.38 -13.23
C ILE A 26 -18.28 -1.32 -13.58
N ARG A 27 -17.73 -1.38 -14.79
CA ARG A 27 -16.75 -0.38 -15.25
C ARG A 27 -17.34 1.04 -15.26
N GLN A 28 -18.61 1.21 -15.62
CA GLN A 28 -19.26 2.53 -15.57
C GLN A 28 -19.41 3.04 -14.14
N LEU A 29 -19.79 2.19 -13.18
CA LEU A 29 -19.95 2.55 -11.77
C LEU A 29 -18.61 2.86 -11.08
N LEU A 30 -17.53 2.21 -11.50
CA LEU A 30 -16.18 2.42 -10.96
C LEU A 30 -15.42 3.58 -11.62
N ARG A 31 -15.99 4.24 -12.63
CA ARG A 31 -15.33 5.40 -13.26
C ARG A 31 -15.30 6.56 -12.26
N PRO A 32 -14.11 7.13 -11.97
CA PRO A 32 -14.02 8.32 -11.15
C PRO A 32 -14.73 9.50 -11.82
N PRO A 33 -15.22 10.49 -11.06
CA PRO A 33 -15.79 11.70 -11.65
C PRO A 33 -14.76 12.44 -12.50
N PRO A 34 -15.18 13.14 -13.57
CA PRO A 34 -14.27 13.93 -14.40
C PRO A 34 -13.71 15.11 -13.60
N ILE A 35 -12.45 15.47 -13.87
CA ILE A 35 -11.79 16.63 -13.25
C ILE A 35 -12.03 17.87 -14.14
N PRO A 36 -12.54 19.00 -13.60
CA PRO A 36 -12.78 20.19 -14.41
C PRO A 36 -11.53 20.66 -15.14
N GLY A 37 -11.63 20.85 -16.46
CA GLY A 37 -10.53 21.32 -17.31
C GLY A 37 -9.46 20.28 -17.65
N VAL A 38 -9.61 19.02 -17.20
CA VAL A 38 -8.65 17.94 -17.47
C VAL A 38 -9.36 16.82 -18.24
N VAL A 39 -8.96 16.63 -19.51
CA VAL A 39 -9.43 15.54 -20.36
C VAL A 39 -8.82 14.22 -19.87
N ASP A 40 -9.61 13.15 -19.83
CA ASP A 40 -9.19 11.79 -19.49
C ASP A 40 -8.27 11.71 -18.26
N TRP A 41 -8.56 12.50 -17.22
CA TRP A 41 -7.78 12.55 -15.97
C TRP A 41 -6.29 12.85 -16.17
N GLY A 42 -5.90 13.47 -17.29
CA GLY A 42 -4.52 13.78 -17.64
C GLY A 42 -3.72 12.56 -18.10
N ILE A 43 -4.41 11.45 -18.41
CA ILE A 43 -3.79 10.27 -19.02
C ILE A 43 -3.38 10.64 -20.45
N PRO A 44 -2.09 10.49 -20.82
CA PRO A 44 -1.64 10.75 -22.18
C PRO A 44 -2.38 9.85 -23.20
N PRO A 45 -2.58 10.32 -24.45
CA PRO A 45 -3.14 9.47 -25.49
C PRO A 45 -2.25 8.26 -25.74
N GLU A 46 -2.84 7.19 -26.27
CA GLU A 46 -2.10 5.99 -26.63
C GLU A 46 -0.96 6.33 -27.60
N PRO A 47 0.24 5.77 -27.41
CA PRO A 47 1.36 6.04 -28.30
C PRO A 47 1.13 5.37 -29.67
N ASP A 48 1.36 6.11 -30.76
CA ASP A 48 1.28 5.58 -32.14
C ASP A 48 2.48 4.68 -32.52
N ALA A 49 3.49 4.61 -31.66
CA ALA A 49 4.71 3.86 -31.95
C ALA A 49 4.44 2.34 -31.93
N PRO A 50 4.97 1.59 -32.91
CA PRO A 50 4.85 0.13 -32.89
C PRO A 50 5.61 -0.44 -31.68
N CYS A 51 4.98 -1.42 -31.02
CA CYS A 51 5.61 -2.13 -29.91
C CYS A 51 6.82 -2.94 -30.43
N ASP A 52 7.88 -3.03 -29.62
CA ASP A 52 9.02 -3.91 -29.91
C ASP A 52 8.54 -5.37 -30.00
N GLU A 53 8.67 -5.95 -31.19
CA GLU A 53 8.24 -7.33 -31.48
C GLU A 53 8.97 -8.36 -30.60
N ALA A 54 10.22 -8.09 -30.18
CA ALA A 54 10.94 -8.98 -29.27
C ALA A 54 10.32 -8.99 -27.86
N ILE A 55 9.88 -7.82 -27.36
CA ILE A 55 9.20 -7.70 -26.07
C ILE A 55 7.82 -8.34 -26.16
N LYS A 56 7.07 -8.05 -27.22
CA LYS A 56 5.75 -8.63 -27.48
C LYS A 56 5.80 -10.16 -27.51
N ALA A 57 6.75 -10.75 -28.24
CA ALA A 57 6.94 -12.19 -28.28
C ALA A 57 7.20 -12.80 -26.89
N LYS A 58 8.07 -12.15 -26.08
CA LYS A 58 8.32 -12.58 -24.69
C LYS A 58 7.05 -12.53 -23.85
N ILE A 59 6.30 -11.43 -23.91
CA ILE A 59 5.04 -11.27 -23.15
C ILE A 59 4.04 -12.34 -23.59
N THR A 60 3.86 -12.57 -24.89
CA THR A 60 2.97 -13.60 -25.42
C THR A 60 3.36 -14.99 -24.90
N GLN A 61 4.65 -15.31 -24.87
CA GLN A 61 5.14 -16.57 -24.31
C GLN A 61 4.82 -16.70 -22.81
N PHE A 62 5.06 -15.66 -22.02
CA PHE A 62 4.73 -15.67 -20.59
C PHE A 62 3.22 -15.83 -20.34
N LEU A 63 2.38 -15.19 -21.16
CA LEU A 63 0.93 -15.33 -21.07
C LEU A 63 0.47 -16.74 -21.44
N ALA A 64 1.09 -17.37 -22.46
CA ALA A 64 0.80 -18.75 -22.83
C ALA A 64 1.12 -19.72 -21.69
N LEU A 65 2.30 -19.58 -21.07
CA LEU A 65 2.70 -20.40 -19.91
C LEU A 65 1.78 -20.19 -18.69
N LYS A 66 1.31 -18.97 -18.47
CA LYS A 66 0.39 -18.66 -17.36
C LYS A 66 -1.01 -19.22 -17.57
N ARG A 67 -1.47 -19.26 -18.83
CA ARG A 67 -2.83 -19.71 -19.22
C ARG A 67 -2.90 -21.18 -19.63
N ASP A 68 -1.80 -21.92 -19.53
CA ASP A 68 -1.79 -23.36 -19.84
C ASP A 68 -2.81 -24.09 -18.96
N PRO A 69 -3.81 -24.78 -19.56
CA PRO A 69 -4.88 -25.44 -18.81
C PRO A 69 -4.42 -26.68 -18.04
N HIS A 70 -3.29 -27.28 -18.42
CA HIS A 70 -2.80 -28.51 -17.78
C HIS A 70 -1.76 -28.26 -16.69
N ASN A 71 -0.94 -27.22 -16.85
CA ASN A 71 0.10 -26.86 -15.89
C ASN A 71 0.35 -25.34 -15.88
N PRO A 72 -0.53 -24.55 -15.25
CA PRO A 72 -0.39 -23.10 -15.23
C PRO A 72 0.87 -22.70 -14.46
N ARG A 73 1.81 -22.05 -15.13
CA ARG A 73 3.10 -21.69 -14.53
C ARG A 73 3.08 -20.23 -14.09
N HIS A 74 2.91 -19.99 -12.80
CA HIS A 74 3.04 -18.65 -12.24
C HIS A 74 4.51 -18.36 -11.90
N PHE A 75 5.09 -17.34 -12.53
CA PHE A 75 6.51 -17.01 -12.34
C PHE A 75 6.83 -16.63 -10.89
N ASN A 76 5.90 -15.94 -10.21
CA ASN A 76 6.05 -15.59 -8.80
C ASN A 76 6.20 -16.83 -7.92
N ASP A 77 5.51 -17.94 -8.24
CA ASP A 77 5.61 -19.17 -7.44
C ASP A 77 7.00 -19.79 -7.60
N SER A 78 7.53 -19.76 -8.83
CA SER A 78 8.90 -20.20 -9.10
C SER A 78 9.93 -19.32 -8.39
N LEU A 79 9.74 -18.00 -8.39
CA LEU A 79 10.59 -17.05 -7.64
C LEU A 79 10.55 -17.32 -6.14
N MET A 80 9.37 -17.47 -5.55
CA MET A 80 9.19 -17.70 -4.11
C MET A 80 9.70 -19.07 -3.64
N SER A 81 9.68 -20.07 -4.52
CA SER A 81 10.28 -21.38 -4.25
C SER A 81 11.80 -21.30 -4.04
N ASN A 82 12.46 -20.32 -4.66
CA ASN A 82 13.91 -20.14 -4.59
C ASN A 82 14.32 -19.61 -3.21
N ARG A 83 15.17 -20.37 -2.51
CA ARG A 83 15.68 -19.99 -1.18
C ARG A 83 16.50 -18.70 -1.22
N ALA A 84 17.22 -18.41 -2.30
CA ALA A 84 17.97 -17.17 -2.45
C ALA A 84 17.04 -15.95 -2.46
N PHE A 85 15.83 -16.10 -3.02
CA PHE A 85 14.82 -15.03 -3.07
C PHE A 85 14.22 -14.70 -1.71
N ARG A 86 14.25 -15.65 -0.77
CA ARG A 86 13.76 -15.48 0.61
C ARG A 86 14.79 -14.85 1.56
N ASN A 87 15.96 -14.43 1.07
CA ASN A 87 16.96 -13.75 1.87
C ASN A 87 16.59 -12.26 2.03
N PRO A 88 16.39 -11.74 3.26
CA PRO A 88 16.09 -10.33 3.49
C PRO A 88 17.12 -9.37 2.88
N HIS A 89 18.39 -9.79 2.78
CA HIS A 89 19.46 -8.97 2.18
C HIS A 89 19.42 -8.93 0.65
N LEU A 90 18.65 -9.80 -0.01
CA LEU A 90 18.52 -9.77 -1.47
C LEU A 90 17.84 -8.50 -1.94
N TYR A 91 16.81 -8.04 -1.21
CA TYR A 91 16.05 -6.85 -1.57
C TYR A 91 16.97 -5.63 -1.74
N ALA A 92 17.84 -5.35 -0.77
CA ALA A 92 18.79 -4.25 -0.84
C ALA A 92 19.70 -4.32 -2.08
N LYS A 93 20.13 -5.52 -2.47
CA LYS A 93 20.93 -5.72 -3.70
C LYS A 93 20.12 -5.51 -4.98
N LEU A 94 18.84 -5.87 -4.98
CA LEU A 94 17.97 -5.64 -6.13
C LEU A 94 17.71 -4.15 -6.33
N VAL A 95 17.47 -3.42 -5.25
CA VAL A 95 17.34 -1.96 -5.28
C VAL A 95 18.61 -1.30 -5.83
N GLU A 96 19.78 -1.69 -5.32
CA GLU A 96 21.08 -1.25 -5.80
C GLU A 96 21.29 -1.58 -7.29
N PHE A 97 20.93 -2.79 -7.72
CA PHE A 97 21.10 -3.24 -9.10
C PHE A 97 20.21 -2.50 -10.11
N VAL A 98 18.96 -2.17 -9.71
CA VAL A 98 18.00 -1.46 -10.58
C VAL A 98 18.17 0.06 -10.47
N ASP A 99 19.04 0.54 -9.58
CA ASP A 99 19.29 1.96 -9.32
C ASP A 99 18.00 2.73 -8.97
N VAL A 100 17.22 2.17 -8.05
CA VAL A 100 15.92 2.73 -7.63
C VAL A 100 16.08 3.53 -6.33
N ASP A 101 15.67 4.80 -6.35
CA ASP A 101 15.51 5.59 -5.13
C ASP A 101 14.15 5.31 -4.48
N GLU A 102 14.17 4.50 -3.43
CA GLU A 102 13.01 4.09 -2.63
C GLU A 102 12.32 5.25 -1.89
N ARG A 103 12.98 6.41 -1.78
CA ARG A 103 12.46 7.58 -1.06
C ARG A 103 11.84 8.60 -1.99
N THR A 104 11.70 8.31 -3.28
CA THR A 104 11.09 9.21 -4.24
C THR A 104 9.60 9.44 -3.95
N THR A 105 9.09 10.64 -4.27
CA THR A 105 7.68 11.01 -4.11
C THR A 105 7.09 11.48 -5.44
N ASN A 106 5.79 11.20 -5.63
CA ASN A 106 5.01 11.76 -6.74
C ASN A 106 4.58 13.23 -6.49
N PHE A 107 4.87 13.76 -5.30
CA PHE A 107 4.56 15.15 -4.95
C PHE A 107 5.71 16.09 -5.37
N PRO A 108 5.38 17.31 -5.80
CA PRO A 108 6.36 18.39 -5.92
C PRO A 108 7.15 18.58 -4.62
N LYS A 109 8.48 18.73 -4.71
CA LYS A 109 9.35 18.90 -3.53
C LYS A 109 9.02 20.11 -2.66
N ASN A 110 8.41 21.15 -3.24
CA ASN A 110 7.91 22.30 -2.48
C ASN A 110 6.71 21.98 -1.58
N ILE A 111 5.99 20.88 -1.86
CA ILE A 111 4.89 20.39 -1.03
C ILE A 111 5.42 19.35 -0.03
N TRP A 112 6.22 18.41 -0.51
CA TRP A 112 6.82 17.36 0.32
C TRP A 112 8.17 16.95 -0.24
N ASP A 113 9.23 17.14 0.56
CA ASP A 113 10.56 16.60 0.27
C ASP A 113 10.90 15.48 1.26
N PRO A 114 10.95 14.21 0.81
CA PRO A 114 11.35 13.07 1.62
C PRO A 114 12.77 13.19 2.22
N MET A 115 13.58 14.11 1.71
CA MET A 115 14.97 14.34 2.15
C MET A 115 15.12 15.56 3.06
N ASP A 116 14.06 16.35 3.29
CA ASP A 116 14.06 17.48 4.23
C ASP A 116 13.90 17.02 5.69
N VAL A 117 14.82 16.15 6.12
CA VAL A 117 14.91 15.66 7.50
C VAL A 117 15.79 16.61 8.31
N LYS A 118 15.23 17.22 9.35
CA LYS A 118 15.95 18.14 10.23
C LYS A 118 16.76 17.39 11.28
N GLU A 119 17.89 17.97 11.67
CA GLU A 119 18.77 17.40 12.68
C GLU A 119 18.06 17.17 14.02
N GLU A 120 17.22 18.13 14.44
CA GLU A 120 16.42 18.04 15.65
C GLU A 120 15.41 16.87 15.69
N TRP A 121 15.15 16.22 14.54
CA TRP A 121 14.23 15.07 14.44
C TRP A 121 14.94 13.72 14.62
N TYR A 122 16.27 13.69 14.66
CA TYR A 122 16.97 12.44 14.96
C TYR A 122 16.73 12.02 16.41
N ALA A 123 16.70 10.70 16.62
CA ALA A 123 16.39 10.10 17.92
C ALA A 123 17.30 10.62 19.05
N ASP A 124 18.57 10.86 18.75
CA ASP A 124 19.56 11.34 19.71
C ASP A 124 19.23 12.76 20.20
N HIS A 125 18.91 13.69 19.28
CA HIS A 125 18.51 15.06 19.62
C HIS A 125 17.16 15.11 20.35
N ILE A 126 16.22 14.26 19.95
CA ILE A 126 14.95 14.11 20.66
C ILE A 126 15.19 13.65 22.10
N ALA A 127 16.05 12.65 22.30
CA ALA A 127 16.38 12.12 23.63
C ALA A 127 17.06 13.18 24.50
N GLU A 128 17.99 13.96 23.94
CA GLU A 128 18.64 15.08 24.63
C GLU A 128 17.62 16.14 25.07
N ALA A 129 16.75 16.57 24.15
CA ALA A 129 15.71 17.56 24.44
C ALA A 129 14.72 17.06 25.51
N GLN A 130 14.37 15.76 25.49
CA GLN A 130 13.52 15.14 26.51
C GLN A 130 14.21 15.09 27.88
N LYS A 131 15.50 14.75 27.91
CA LYS A 131 16.31 14.73 29.14
C LYS A 131 16.45 16.13 29.74
N ALA A 132 16.79 17.13 28.94
CA ALA A 132 16.89 18.52 29.41
C ALA A 132 15.55 19.02 29.99
N ARG A 133 14.43 18.66 29.36
CA ARG A 133 13.09 19.02 29.85
C ARG A 133 12.73 18.30 31.16
N SER A 134 13.11 17.04 31.33
CA SER A 134 12.86 16.30 32.57
C SER A 134 13.71 16.82 33.73
N GLU A 135 14.98 17.16 33.49
CA GLU A 135 15.86 17.79 34.48
C GLU A 135 15.37 19.18 34.89
N ALA A 136 14.93 20.01 33.93
CA ALA A 136 14.37 21.33 34.21
C ALA A 136 13.09 21.25 35.05
N THR A 137 12.18 20.32 34.74
CA THR A 137 10.96 20.11 35.55
C THR A 137 11.27 19.56 36.94
N ALA A 138 12.23 18.64 37.08
CA ALA A 138 12.69 18.15 38.37
C ALA A 138 13.33 19.26 39.23
N ALA A 139 14.16 20.12 38.64
CA ALA A 139 14.77 21.27 39.32
C ALA A 139 13.71 22.28 39.80
N ALA A 140 12.74 22.64 38.94
CA ALA A 140 11.65 23.55 39.29
C ALA A 140 10.67 22.98 40.35
N GLN A 141 10.47 21.66 40.37
CA GLN A 141 9.70 21.00 41.44
C GLN A 141 10.51 20.87 42.74
N SER A 142 11.84 20.76 42.65
CA SER A 142 12.70 20.72 43.83
C SER A 142 12.75 22.06 44.57
N SER A 143 12.67 23.19 43.85
CA SER A 143 12.56 24.53 44.45
C SER A 143 11.18 24.81 45.04
N SER A 144 10.14 24.11 44.58
CA SER A 144 8.77 24.19 45.10
C SER A 144 8.40 23.00 45.99
N LYS A 145 9.38 22.39 46.69
CA LYS A 145 9.11 21.37 47.71
C LYS A 145 8.18 21.94 48.78
N ARG A 146 6.91 21.62 48.54
CA ARG A 146 5.67 21.93 49.23
C ARG A 146 5.89 22.04 50.73
N SER A 147 5.63 23.22 51.27
CA SER A 147 5.19 23.40 52.65
C SER A 147 4.10 22.38 52.93
N HIS A 148 4.26 21.62 54.00
CA HIS A 148 3.25 20.75 54.59
C HIS A 148 1.85 21.38 54.47
N ILE A 149 0.92 20.69 53.79
CA ILE A 149 -0.49 21.11 53.73
C ILE A 149 -1.22 20.35 54.83
N ASP A 150 -1.55 21.05 55.92
CA ASP A 150 -2.35 20.49 57.00
C ASP A 150 -3.81 20.38 56.56
N PHE A 151 -4.33 19.14 56.56
CA PHE A 151 -5.75 18.89 56.34
C PHE A 151 -6.47 18.94 57.69
N ALA A 152 -7.29 19.98 57.89
CA ALA A 152 -8.13 20.07 59.08
C ALA A 152 -9.14 18.91 59.10
N SER A 153 -9.14 18.12 60.17
CA SER A 153 -10.21 17.14 60.39
C SER A 153 -11.47 17.88 60.86
N SER A 154 -12.62 17.57 60.26
CA SER A 154 -13.88 18.16 60.68
C SER A 154 -14.23 17.66 62.09
N SER A 155 -14.21 18.54 63.08
CA SER A 155 -14.76 18.24 64.40
C SER A 155 -16.29 18.16 64.29
N LYS A 156 -16.82 16.94 64.33
CA LYS A 156 -18.25 16.71 64.50
C LYS A 156 -18.54 16.90 65.99
N ALA A 157 -19.09 18.06 66.34
CA ALA A 157 -19.61 18.34 67.67
C ALA A 157 -20.73 17.34 67.99
N ALA A 158 -20.59 16.67 69.12
CA ALA A 158 -21.65 15.86 69.71
C ALA A 158 -22.73 16.78 70.31
N SER A 159 -23.98 16.56 69.94
CA SER A 159 -25.18 16.85 70.73
C SER A 159 -26.30 15.95 70.23
#